data_AF-A0ABD3Q269-F1
#
_entry.id   AF-A0ABD3Q269-F1
#
_cell.length_a   1.000
_cell.length_b   1.000
_cell.length_c   1.000
_cell.angle_alpha   90.00
_cell.angle_beta   90.00
_cell.angle_gamma   90.00
#
_symmetry.space_group_name_H-M   'P 1'
#
loop_
_entity.id
_entity.type
_entity.pdbx_description
1 polymer ?
#
loop_
_entity_poly.entity_id
_entity_poly.type
_entity_poly.pdbx_seq_one_letter_code
_entity_poly.pdbx_strand_id
1 'polypeptide(L)'
;MVRSSIAKIFKDITWDAGIVIQTAFRGIHKPRKKRPVEYVRFVYKGRFYRRPLSPKKKNPQVPELLKLPLSGSLVTPRPFQTPQNASAQMADALVARNPSAGGRSTWSWLDWWKLNAPLIIMNLGSLCTLTAFTRTDVLELRSCSVLGNCLFAIYSILQPPPIRWGPPLWSSLFASVNVYKIIQILDERRGNVDLSPREREIYHEHFEPYGVTPKQFEKVFSAGTTRIIKAGGVIQRESELIKSVKLIVRGNTRASTLGRHLTAMGSKEGNRVVKPGGDSGSWVGEMAFLTSVDVDRKYAPNSKRSELHATRGSAERSIVKSDHSTSDEKGFRADTTVVAVDDVELIEWSFKDMEMVMESSRDIHASLTRAMTAAIVGKVVNLIVSQSATPKLSIWLDNWKNSK
;
A
#
# COMPACT_ATOMS: atom_id res chain seq x y z
N MET A 1 -5.79 24.61 -24.79
CA MET A 1 -7.16 24.17 -25.21
C MET A 1 -7.35 22.66 -25.24
N VAL A 2 -6.36 21.84 -25.63
CA VAL A 2 -6.51 20.36 -25.79
C VAL A 2 -6.78 19.60 -24.48
N ARG A 3 -6.29 20.07 -23.32
CA ARG A 3 -6.52 19.40 -22.01
C ARG A 3 -7.98 19.43 -21.52
N SER A 4 -8.78 20.41 -21.96
CA SER A 4 -10.19 20.54 -21.53
C SER A 4 -11.11 19.54 -22.25
N SER A 5 -10.84 19.27 -23.53
CA SER A 5 -11.65 18.35 -24.34
C SER A 5 -11.46 16.88 -23.92
N ILE A 6 -10.24 16.49 -23.53
CA ILE A 6 -9.95 15.12 -23.06
C ILE A 6 -10.63 14.84 -21.71
N ALA A 7 -10.67 15.83 -20.80
CA ALA A 7 -11.34 15.68 -19.51
C ALA A 7 -12.87 15.52 -19.63
N LYS A 8 -13.51 16.17 -20.61
CA LYS A 8 -14.93 15.97 -20.91
C LYS A 8 -15.21 14.57 -21.47
N ILE A 9 -14.41 14.12 -22.44
CA ILE A 9 -14.56 12.79 -23.04
C ILE A 9 -14.40 11.67 -22.00
N PHE A 10 -13.43 11.79 -21.08
CA PHE A 10 -13.28 10.82 -19.99
C PHE A 10 -14.44 10.85 -18.99
N LYS A 11 -14.98 12.03 -18.69
CA LYS A 11 -16.12 12.16 -17.76
C LYS A 11 -17.37 11.50 -18.33
N ASP A 12 -17.62 11.69 -19.61
CA ASP A 12 -18.78 11.11 -20.31
C ASP A 12 -18.63 9.58 -20.46
N ILE A 13 -17.43 9.06 -20.77
CA ILE A 13 -17.17 7.61 -20.81
C ILE A 13 -17.31 6.96 -19.42
N THR A 14 -16.88 7.62 -18.34
CA THR A 14 -17.02 7.07 -16.99
C THR A 14 -18.46 7.08 -16.48
N TRP A 15 -19.27 8.03 -16.92
CA TRP A 15 -20.70 8.09 -16.55
C TRP A 15 -21.49 6.97 -17.23
N ASP A 16 -21.26 6.74 -18.52
CA ASP A 16 -21.95 5.68 -19.27
C ASP A 16 -21.52 4.27 -18.83
N ALA A 17 -20.24 4.06 -18.51
CA ALA A 17 -19.78 2.79 -17.93
C ALA A 17 -20.42 2.51 -16.55
N GLY A 18 -20.64 3.55 -15.74
CA GLY A 18 -21.33 3.43 -14.45
C GLY A 18 -22.81 3.03 -14.58
N ILE A 19 -23.50 3.55 -15.59
CA ILE A 19 -24.91 3.22 -15.88
C ILE A 19 -25.04 1.79 -16.41
N VAL A 20 -24.12 1.34 -17.27
CA VAL A 20 -24.10 -0.05 -17.80
C VAL A 20 -23.80 -1.06 -16.69
N ILE A 21 -22.89 -0.73 -15.75
CA ILE A 21 -22.61 -1.59 -14.59
C ILE A 21 -23.80 -1.62 -13.61
N GLN A 22 -24.46 -0.49 -13.35
CA GLN A 22 -25.65 -0.47 -12.49
C GLN A 22 -26.84 -1.23 -13.10
N THR A 23 -27.02 -1.17 -14.41
CA THR A 23 -28.10 -1.91 -15.10
C THR A 23 -27.82 -3.41 -15.19
N ALA A 24 -26.55 -3.82 -15.38
CA ALA A 24 -26.15 -5.23 -15.35
C ALA A 24 -26.28 -5.87 -13.94
N PHE A 25 -26.05 -5.10 -12.86
CA PHE A 25 -26.15 -5.63 -11.48
C PHE A 25 -27.53 -5.48 -10.82
N ARG A 26 -28.44 -4.64 -11.34
CA ARG A 26 -29.81 -4.51 -10.81
C ARG A 26 -30.68 -5.76 -11.02
N GLY A 27 -30.29 -6.68 -11.89
CA GLY A 27 -31.01 -7.95 -12.13
C GLY A 27 -30.80 -9.05 -11.09
N ILE A 28 -29.78 -8.96 -10.23
CA ILE A 28 -29.30 -10.11 -9.42
C ILE A 28 -29.80 -10.11 -7.97
N HIS A 29 -30.36 -9.01 -7.47
CA HIS A 29 -30.95 -8.97 -6.14
C HIS A 29 -32.44 -8.63 -6.19
N LYS A 30 -33.26 -9.64 -6.52
CA LYS A 30 -34.68 -9.61 -6.15
C LYS A 30 -34.75 -9.38 -4.64
N PRO A 31 -35.44 -8.33 -4.14
CA PRO A 31 -35.56 -8.10 -2.71
C PRO A 31 -36.21 -9.34 -2.11
N ARG A 32 -35.47 -10.04 -1.26
CA ARG A 32 -35.92 -11.26 -0.62
C ARG A 32 -37.12 -10.87 0.25
N LYS A 33 -38.35 -11.18 -0.19
CA LYS A 33 -39.59 -10.89 0.57
C LYS A 33 -39.39 -11.41 1.99
N LYS A 34 -39.29 -10.50 2.97
CA LYS A 34 -39.16 -10.85 4.39
C LYS A 34 -40.43 -11.63 4.75
N ARG A 35 -40.27 -12.91 5.13
CA ARG A 35 -41.41 -13.72 5.53
C ARG A 35 -41.98 -13.17 6.85
N PRO A 36 -43.30 -13.13 7.02
CA PRO A 36 -43.90 -12.71 8.28
C PRO A 36 -43.42 -13.66 9.39
N VAL A 37 -42.90 -13.10 10.48
CA VAL A 37 -42.49 -13.85 11.68
C VAL A 37 -43.75 -14.10 12.51
N GLU A 38 -44.01 -15.36 12.81
CA GLU A 38 -45.15 -15.78 13.61
C GLU A 38 -44.81 -15.68 15.11
N TYR A 39 -45.72 -15.14 15.92
CA TYR A 39 -45.50 -14.92 17.36
C TYR A 39 -46.58 -15.64 18.16
N VAL A 40 -46.19 -16.31 19.25
CA VAL A 40 -47.17 -16.74 20.27
C VAL A 40 -47.34 -15.60 21.26
N ARG A 41 -48.61 -15.26 21.51
CA ARG A 41 -49.00 -14.32 22.56
C ARG A 41 -49.49 -15.10 23.76
N PHE A 42 -48.97 -14.77 24.94
CA PHE A 42 -49.49 -15.32 26.19
C PHE A 42 -49.40 -14.27 27.29
N VAL A 43 -50.25 -14.44 28.31
CA VAL A 43 -50.35 -13.53 29.46
C VAL A 43 -49.79 -14.26 30.67
N TYR A 44 -48.81 -13.64 31.34
CA TYR A 44 -48.23 -14.17 32.57
C TYR A 44 -48.17 -13.06 33.61
N LYS A 45 -48.78 -13.29 34.78
CA LYS A 45 -48.90 -12.29 35.86
C LYS A 45 -49.46 -10.93 35.39
N GLY A 46 -50.54 -10.96 34.60
CA GLY A 46 -51.21 -9.75 34.11
C GLY A 46 -50.44 -8.95 33.05
N ARG A 47 -49.26 -9.42 32.61
CA ARG A 47 -48.46 -8.77 31.56
C ARG A 47 -48.47 -9.61 30.28
N PHE A 48 -48.59 -8.92 29.14
CA PHE A 48 -48.60 -9.52 27.81
C PHE A 48 -47.19 -9.73 27.30
N TYR A 49 -46.86 -10.97 26.94
CA TYR A 49 -45.58 -11.32 26.34
C TYR A 49 -45.79 -11.83 24.90
N ARG A 50 -44.86 -11.48 24.01
CA ARG A 50 -44.80 -12.00 22.64
C ARG A 50 -43.45 -12.67 22.46
N ARG A 51 -43.45 -13.97 22.18
CA ARG A 51 -42.22 -14.70 21.86
C ARG A 51 -42.25 -15.11 20.39
N PRO A 52 -41.25 -14.77 19.57
CA PRO A 52 -41.18 -15.22 18.18
C PRO A 52 -41.04 -16.74 18.17
N LEU A 53 -41.86 -17.41 17.37
CA LEU A 53 -41.69 -18.83 17.11
C LEU A 53 -40.42 -19.01 16.28
N SER A 54 -39.50 -19.86 16.74
CA SER A 54 -38.38 -20.27 15.90
C SER A 54 -38.96 -20.87 14.62
N PRO A 55 -38.53 -20.41 13.43
CA PRO A 55 -39.07 -20.92 12.18
C PRO A 55 -38.86 -22.44 12.18
N LYS A 56 -39.95 -23.20 12.04
CA LYS A 56 -39.88 -24.67 11.91
C LYS A 56 -38.85 -24.95 10.82
N LYS A 57 -37.68 -25.49 11.19
CA LYS A 57 -36.73 -26.04 10.21
C LYS A 57 -37.56 -27.05 9.43
N LYS A 58 -37.86 -26.76 8.16
CA LYS A 58 -38.32 -27.82 7.25
C LYS A 58 -37.32 -28.94 7.43
N ASN A 59 -37.81 -30.15 7.74
CA ASN A 59 -36.97 -31.34 7.85
C ASN A 59 -35.92 -31.26 6.74
N PRO A 60 -34.61 -31.32 7.08
CA PRO A 60 -33.61 -31.40 6.03
C PRO A 60 -34.04 -32.59 5.18
N GLN A 61 -34.38 -32.33 3.92
CA GLN A 61 -34.54 -33.42 2.97
C GLN A 61 -33.21 -34.15 3.04
N VAL A 62 -33.25 -35.35 3.62
CA VAL A 62 -32.15 -36.30 3.54
C VAL A 62 -31.80 -36.33 2.06
N PRO A 63 -30.54 -36.06 1.67
CA PRO A 63 -30.16 -36.03 0.26
C PRO A 63 -30.68 -37.32 -0.36
N GLU A 64 -31.47 -37.16 -1.41
CA GLU A 64 -32.10 -38.25 -2.13
C GLU A 64 -30.98 -39.17 -2.61
N LEU A 65 -30.71 -40.24 -1.84
CA LEU A 65 -29.81 -41.31 -2.22
C LEU A 65 -30.20 -41.69 -3.65
N LEU A 66 -29.20 -41.71 -4.53
CA LEU A 66 -29.36 -42.13 -5.93
C LEU A 66 -30.36 -43.29 -5.97
N LYS A 67 -31.54 -43.03 -6.55
CA LYS A 67 -32.52 -44.06 -6.79
C LYS A 67 -31.84 -45.07 -7.72
N LEU A 68 -31.39 -46.17 -7.14
CA LEU A 68 -31.00 -47.33 -7.91
C LEU A 68 -32.21 -47.70 -8.78
N PRO A 69 -32.02 -47.94 -10.09
CA PRO A 69 -33.12 -48.29 -10.97
C PRO A 69 -33.85 -49.51 -10.40
N LEU A 70 -35.19 -49.47 -10.45
CA LEU A 70 -36.03 -50.57 -10.01
C LEU A 70 -35.56 -51.87 -10.68
N SER A 71 -35.32 -52.87 -9.84
CA SER A 71 -35.07 -54.26 -10.20
C SER A 71 -36.16 -54.72 -11.17
N GLY A 72 -35.87 -54.76 -12.48
CA GLY A 72 -36.90 -55.11 -13.45
C GLY A 72 -36.55 -55.05 -14.94
N SER A 73 -35.44 -54.44 -15.36
CA SER A 73 -34.92 -54.66 -16.72
C SER A 73 -33.52 -55.27 -16.63
N LEU A 74 -33.44 -56.53 -17.05
CA LEU A 74 -32.19 -57.24 -17.33
C LEU A 74 -31.46 -56.50 -18.47
N VAL A 75 -30.73 -55.44 -18.12
CA VAL A 75 -29.63 -54.96 -18.96
C VAL A 75 -28.52 -55.98 -18.74
N THR A 76 -28.45 -56.96 -19.63
CA THR A 76 -27.29 -57.84 -19.71
C THR A 76 -26.05 -56.95 -19.85
N PRO A 77 -25.06 -57.05 -18.94
CA PRO A 77 -23.84 -56.27 -19.06
C PRO A 77 -23.22 -56.62 -20.40
N ARG A 78 -22.90 -55.60 -21.22
CA ARG A 78 -22.10 -55.82 -22.42
C ARG A 78 -20.83 -56.56 -21.98
N PRO A 79 -20.46 -57.68 -22.64
CA PRO A 79 -19.27 -58.42 -22.27
C PRO A 79 -18.08 -57.45 -22.27
N PHE A 80 -17.28 -57.52 -21.21
CA PHE A 80 -16.11 -56.69 -21.03
C PHE A 80 -15.19 -56.89 -22.24
N GLN A 81 -15.17 -55.92 -23.15
CA GLN A 81 -14.25 -55.95 -24.29
C GLN A 81 -12.86 -55.77 -23.73
N THR A 82 -12.04 -56.82 -23.82
CA THR A 82 -10.61 -56.72 -23.56
C THR A 82 -10.01 -55.63 -24.47
N PRO A 83 -9.09 -54.77 -23.95
CA PRO A 83 -8.59 -53.58 -24.65
C PRO A 83 -7.89 -53.86 -26.00
N GLN A 84 -7.61 -55.12 -26.33
CA GLN A 84 -7.06 -55.52 -27.62
C GLN A 84 -8.09 -55.46 -28.77
N ASN A 85 -9.38 -55.68 -28.51
CA ASN A 85 -10.38 -55.73 -29.59
C ASN A 85 -11.00 -54.36 -29.91
N ALA A 86 -11.06 -53.46 -28.93
CA ALA A 86 -11.55 -52.09 -29.14
C ALA A 86 -10.55 -51.23 -29.95
N SER A 87 -9.25 -51.47 -29.79
CA SER A 87 -8.20 -50.80 -30.57
C SER A 87 -8.14 -51.32 -32.01
N ALA A 88 -8.33 -52.63 -32.23
CA ALA A 88 -8.40 -53.22 -33.57
C ALA A 88 -9.64 -52.74 -34.36
N GLN A 89 -10.82 -52.69 -33.73
CA GLN A 89 -12.05 -52.22 -34.39
C GLN A 89 -12.05 -50.70 -34.66
N MET A 90 -11.42 -49.89 -33.79
CA MET A 90 -11.19 -48.46 -34.08
C MET A 90 -10.13 -48.24 -35.17
N ALA A 91 -9.08 -49.08 -35.21
CA ALA A 91 -8.06 -49.02 -36.25
C ALA A 91 -8.65 -49.34 -37.62
N ASP A 92 -9.44 -50.41 -37.75
CA ASP A 92 -10.09 -50.77 -39.01
C ASP A 92 -11.15 -49.75 -39.45
N ALA A 93 -11.90 -49.15 -38.52
CA ALA A 93 -12.85 -48.08 -38.82
C ALA A 93 -12.18 -46.75 -39.24
N LEU A 94 -10.95 -46.49 -38.77
CA LEU A 94 -10.16 -45.33 -39.19
C LEU A 94 -9.43 -45.58 -40.53
N VAL A 95 -8.99 -46.82 -40.79
CA VAL A 95 -8.34 -47.22 -42.04
C VAL A 95 -9.33 -47.29 -43.21
N ALA A 96 -10.57 -47.73 -42.97
CA ALA A 96 -11.60 -47.79 -44.01
C ALA A 96 -12.09 -46.42 -44.51
N ARG A 97 -11.80 -45.32 -43.79
CA ARG A 97 -12.29 -43.98 -44.15
C ARG A 97 -11.36 -43.19 -45.08
N ASN A 98 -10.11 -43.62 -45.31
CA ASN A 98 -9.18 -42.94 -46.22
C ASN A 98 -8.17 -43.93 -46.87
N PRO A 99 -8.48 -44.54 -48.02
CA PRO A 99 -7.55 -45.43 -48.71
C PRO A 99 -6.43 -44.70 -49.48
N SER A 100 -6.33 -43.36 -49.39
CA SER A 100 -5.38 -42.54 -50.16
C SER A 100 -4.52 -41.62 -49.29
N ALA A 101 -3.86 -42.17 -48.26
CA ALA A 101 -2.84 -41.43 -47.50
C ALA A 101 -1.66 -42.33 -47.08
N GLY A 102 -1.07 -43.03 -48.05
CA GLY A 102 0.22 -43.74 -47.89
C GLY A 102 1.44 -42.82 -47.88
N GLY A 103 1.33 -41.60 -47.37
CA GLY A 103 2.45 -40.69 -47.21
C GLY A 103 2.95 -40.74 -45.77
N ARG A 104 4.17 -41.24 -45.53
CA ARG A 104 4.89 -40.97 -44.28
C ARG A 104 5.01 -39.44 -44.16
N SER A 105 4.16 -38.81 -43.35
CA SER A 105 4.34 -37.41 -43.00
C SER A 105 5.62 -37.33 -42.16
N THR A 106 6.71 -36.87 -42.77
CA THR A 106 7.91 -36.52 -42.02
C THR A 106 7.53 -35.38 -41.11
N TRP A 107 7.31 -35.69 -39.83
CA TRP A 107 6.96 -34.72 -38.81
C TRP A 107 8.03 -33.64 -38.75
N SER A 108 7.68 -32.43 -39.21
CA SER A 108 8.62 -31.33 -39.25
C SER A 108 8.66 -30.64 -37.88
N TRP A 109 9.84 -30.15 -37.50
CA TRP A 109 10.01 -29.37 -36.27
C TRP A 109 9.11 -28.13 -36.25
N LEU A 110 8.79 -27.57 -37.43
CA LEU A 110 7.84 -26.47 -37.60
C LEU A 110 6.42 -26.87 -37.21
N ASP A 111 5.98 -28.10 -37.49
CA ASP A 111 4.65 -28.57 -37.11
C ASP A 111 4.56 -28.81 -35.61
N TRP A 112 5.65 -29.27 -34.97
CA TRP A 112 5.72 -29.33 -33.51
C TRP A 112 5.57 -27.94 -32.88
N TRP A 113 6.28 -26.93 -33.40
CA TRP A 113 6.14 -25.56 -32.89
C TRP A 113 4.75 -25.00 -33.11
N LYS A 114 4.14 -25.19 -34.27
CA LYS A 114 2.76 -24.73 -34.52
C LYS A 114 1.77 -25.37 -33.55
N LEU A 115 1.93 -26.66 -33.24
CA LEU A 115 1.07 -27.39 -32.33
C LEU A 115 1.29 -26.97 -30.86
N ASN A 116 2.54 -26.73 -30.45
CA ASN A 116 2.91 -26.50 -29.05
C ASN A 116 3.07 -25.01 -28.67
N ALA A 117 3.22 -24.09 -29.63
CA ALA A 117 3.40 -22.67 -29.34
C ALA A 117 2.29 -22.09 -28.45
N PRO A 118 0.99 -22.38 -28.65
CA PRO A 118 -0.06 -21.89 -27.75
C PRO A 118 0.12 -22.38 -26.31
N LEU A 119 0.51 -23.65 -26.11
CA LEU A 119 0.77 -24.22 -24.79
C LEU A 119 1.99 -23.58 -24.11
N ILE A 120 3.06 -23.32 -24.87
CA ILE A 120 4.27 -22.65 -24.38
C ILE A 120 3.94 -21.20 -23.96
N ILE A 121 3.17 -20.47 -24.78
CA ILE A 121 2.71 -19.11 -24.48
C ILE A 121 1.88 -19.10 -23.19
N MET A 122 0.97 -20.07 -23.03
CA MET A 122 0.15 -20.20 -21.83
C MET A 122 1.01 -20.46 -20.59
N ASN A 123 1.93 -21.43 -20.65
CA ASN A 123 2.80 -21.77 -19.51
C ASN A 123 3.74 -20.62 -19.14
N LEU A 124 4.28 -19.90 -20.14
CA LEU A 124 5.10 -18.71 -19.91
C LEU A 124 4.28 -17.60 -19.24
N GLY A 125 3.03 -17.40 -19.67
CA GLY A 125 2.09 -16.48 -19.05
C GLY A 125 1.84 -16.82 -17.58
N SER A 126 1.55 -18.08 -17.28
CA SER A 126 1.36 -18.58 -15.91
C SER A 126 2.61 -18.43 -15.05
N LEU A 127 3.80 -18.71 -15.59
CA LEU A 127 5.07 -18.51 -14.89
C LEU A 127 5.31 -17.04 -14.58
N CYS A 128 4.97 -16.14 -15.50
CA CYS A 128 5.09 -14.71 -15.28
C CYS A 128 4.13 -14.23 -14.18
N THR A 129 2.88 -14.70 -14.18
CA THR A 129 1.92 -14.42 -13.11
C THR A 129 2.38 -14.99 -11.76
N LEU A 130 2.93 -16.20 -11.73
CA LEU A 130 3.51 -16.78 -10.52
C LEU A 130 4.68 -15.94 -10.01
N THR A 131 5.58 -15.54 -10.91
CA THR A 131 6.73 -14.68 -10.58
C THR A 131 6.24 -13.35 -9.99
N ALA A 132 5.15 -12.77 -10.51
CA ALA A 132 4.56 -11.55 -9.98
C ALA A 132 4.20 -11.68 -8.48
N PHE A 133 3.68 -12.85 -8.05
CA PHE A 133 3.35 -13.10 -6.64
C PHE A 133 4.57 -13.29 -5.74
N THR A 134 5.73 -13.60 -6.31
CA THR A 134 6.99 -13.76 -5.55
C THR A 134 7.75 -12.44 -5.36
N ARG A 135 7.42 -11.38 -6.12
CA ARG A 135 8.15 -10.11 -6.07
C ARG A 135 7.65 -9.18 -4.98
N THR A 136 8.59 -8.51 -4.32
CA THR A 136 8.32 -7.49 -3.29
C THR A 136 8.20 -6.08 -3.87
N ASP A 137 8.90 -5.77 -4.96
CA ASP A 137 8.75 -4.48 -5.64
C ASP A 137 7.41 -4.43 -6.39
N VAL A 138 6.64 -3.39 -6.12
CA VAL A 138 5.35 -3.14 -6.74
C VAL A 138 5.49 -2.94 -8.25
N LEU A 139 6.61 -2.40 -8.75
CA LEU A 139 6.81 -2.19 -10.19
C LEU A 139 7.03 -3.54 -10.90
N GLU A 140 7.91 -4.39 -10.37
CA GLU A 140 8.16 -5.72 -10.92
C GLU A 140 6.90 -6.59 -10.93
N LEU A 141 6.14 -6.55 -9.83
CA LEU A 141 4.86 -7.25 -9.70
C LEU A 141 3.89 -6.83 -10.81
N ARG A 142 3.74 -5.52 -11.05
CA ARG A 142 2.82 -5.00 -12.07
C ARG A 142 3.29 -5.35 -13.47
N SER A 143 4.59 -5.25 -13.76
CA SER A 143 5.16 -5.60 -15.06
C SER A 143 4.97 -7.08 -15.40
N CYS A 144 5.23 -7.98 -14.44
CA CYS A 144 4.98 -9.40 -14.61
C CYS A 144 3.47 -9.71 -14.78
N SER A 145 2.61 -9.01 -14.04
CA SER A 145 1.17 -9.13 -14.21
C SER A 145 0.68 -8.68 -15.59
N VAL A 146 1.27 -7.63 -16.18
CA VAL A 146 0.95 -7.19 -17.56
C VAL A 146 1.37 -8.26 -18.56
N LEU A 147 2.61 -8.73 -18.48
CA LEU A 147 3.14 -9.75 -19.38
C LEU A 147 2.31 -11.04 -19.33
N GLY A 148 1.97 -11.53 -18.14
CA GLY A 148 1.11 -12.70 -17.97
C GLY A 148 -0.28 -12.54 -18.59
N ASN A 149 -0.93 -11.39 -18.40
CA ASN A 149 -2.23 -11.11 -19.00
C ASN A 149 -2.16 -10.97 -20.52
N CYS A 150 -1.10 -10.34 -21.06
CA CYS A 150 -0.91 -10.23 -22.50
C CYS A 150 -0.70 -11.60 -23.14
N LEU A 151 0.14 -12.47 -22.55
CA LEU A 151 0.37 -13.83 -23.04
C LEU A 151 -0.91 -14.68 -22.99
N PHE A 152 -1.70 -14.55 -21.92
CA PHE A 152 -2.98 -15.25 -21.82
C PHE A 152 -4.03 -14.74 -22.84
N ALA A 153 -4.05 -13.44 -23.10
CA ALA A 153 -4.92 -12.86 -24.15
C ALA A 153 -4.52 -13.38 -25.54
N ILE A 154 -3.22 -13.40 -25.86
CA ILE A 154 -2.68 -13.95 -27.10
C ILE A 154 -3.06 -15.43 -27.25
N TYR A 155 -2.83 -16.24 -26.21
CA TYR A 155 -3.23 -17.64 -26.17
C TYR A 155 -4.73 -17.82 -26.46
N SER A 156 -5.59 -17.02 -25.82
CA SER A 156 -7.05 -17.11 -25.98
C SER A 156 -7.53 -16.76 -27.38
N ILE A 157 -6.82 -15.89 -28.11
CA ILE A 157 -7.12 -15.51 -29.49
C ILE A 157 -6.62 -16.56 -30.48
N LEU A 158 -5.50 -17.23 -30.18
CA LEU A 158 -4.91 -18.28 -31.02
C LEU A 158 -5.65 -19.62 -30.94
N GLN A 159 -6.60 -19.78 -30.00
CA GLN A 159 -7.39 -21.01 -29.91
C GLN A 159 -8.32 -21.20 -31.12
N PRO A 160 -8.53 -22.45 -31.57
CA PRO A 160 -9.43 -22.73 -32.68
C PRO A 160 -10.88 -22.28 -32.35
N PRO A 161 -11.63 -21.82 -33.36
CA PRO A 161 -12.98 -21.29 -33.16
C PRO A 161 -13.95 -22.33 -32.57
N PRO A 162 -14.96 -21.90 -31.80
CA PRO A 162 -15.38 -20.51 -31.59
C PRO A 162 -14.52 -19.76 -30.57
N ILE A 163 -14.09 -18.55 -30.95
CA ILE A 163 -13.32 -17.65 -30.07
C ILE A 163 -14.21 -17.23 -28.91
N ARG A 164 -13.80 -17.58 -27.68
CA ARG A 164 -14.43 -17.09 -26.47
C ARG A 164 -13.87 -15.70 -26.19
N TRP A 165 -14.60 -14.66 -26.57
CA TRP A 165 -14.16 -13.26 -26.42
C TRP A 165 -14.04 -12.79 -24.96
N GLY A 166 -14.70 -13.47 -24.01
CA GLY A 166 -14.63 -13.10 -22.59
C GLY A 166 -13.21 -13.07 -22.03
N PRO A 167 -12.46 -14.19 -22.04
CA PRO A 167 -11.08 -14.24 -21.55
C PRO A 167 -10.12 -13.15 -22.09
N PRO A 168 -9.96 -12.94 -23.42
CA PRO A 168 -9.04 -11.93 -23.94
C PRO A 168 -9.47 -10.50 -23.58
N LEU A 169 -10.78 -10.21 -23.53
CA LEU A 169 -11.27 -8.89 -23.11
C LEU A 169 -10.91 -8.59 -21.65
N TRP A 170 -11.14 -9.54 -20.74
CA TRP A 170 -10.81 -9.38 -19.33
C TRP A 170 -9.30 -9.23 -19.10
N SER A 171 -8.49 -10.06 -19.76
CA SER A 171 -7.03 -9.95 -19.65
C SER A 171 -6.49 -8.64 -20.23
N SER A 172 -7.09 -8.13 -21.32
CA SER A 172 -6.72 -6.82 -21.87
C SER A 172 -7.08 -5.68 -20.91
N LEU A 173 -8.24 -5.76 -20.23
CA LEU A 173 -8.63 -4.79 -19.20
C LEU A 173 -7.66 -4.82 -18.01
N PHE A 174 -7.33 -6.01 -17.49
CA PHE A 174 -6.38 -6.14 -16.39
C PHE A 174 -4.97 -5.67 -16.78
N ALA A 175 -4.50 -5.99 -17.98
CA ALA A 175 -3.24 -5.49 -18.50
C ALA A 175 -3.25 -3.95 -18.55
N SER A 176 -4.31 -3.34 -19.11
CA SER A 176 -4.44 -1.88 -19.21
C SER A 176 -4.41 -1.17 -17.85
N VAL A 177 -5.12 -1.70 -16.85
CA VAL A 177 -5.11 -1.15 -15.49
C VAL A 177 -3.71 -1.25 -14.87
N ASN A 178 -3.01 -2.37 -15.05
CA ASN A 178 -1.66 -2.53 -14.53
C ASN A 178 -0.66 -1.62 -15.27
N VAL A 179 -0.78 -1.44 -16.59
CA VAL A 179 0.02 -0.47 -17.37
C VAL A 179 -0.18 0.94 -16.85
N TYR A 180 -1.43 1.37 -16.63
CA TYR A 180 -1.72 2.68 -16.04
C TYR A 180 -1.02 2.86 -14.69
N LYS A 181 -1.02 1.83 -13.83
CA LYS A 181 -0.32 1.86 -12.54
C LYS A 181 1.20 1.92 -12.69
N ILE A 182 1.77 1.20 -13.65
CA ILE A 182 3.20 1.29 -13.97
C ILE A 182 3.56 2.71 -14.39
N ILE A 183 2.78 3.32 -15.29
CA ILE A 183 3.01 4.71 -15.73
C ILE A 183 2.93 5.66 -14.54
N GLN A 184 1.90 5.54 -13.70
CA GLN A 184 1.77 6.36 -12.49
C GLN A 184 3.01 6.24 -11.59
N ILE A 185 3.48 5.02 -11.31
CA ILE A 185 4.68 4.79 -10.47
C ILE A 185 5.94 5.33 -11.15
N LEU A 186 6.08 5.15 -12.46
CA LEU A 186 7.20 5.69 -13.22
C LEU A 186 7.20 7.22 -13.22
N ASP A 187 6.05 7.87 -13.34
CA ASP A 187 5.93 9.33 -13.27
C ASP A 187 6.21 9.86 -11.85
N GLU A 188 5.85 9.09 -10.82
CA GLU A 188 6.19 9.37 -9.42
C GLU A 188 7.71 9.23 -9.17
N ARG A 189 8.38 8.25 -9.80
CA ARG A 189 9.83 8.00 -9.67
C ARG A 189 10.69 8.92 -10.57
N ARG A 190 10.28 9.15 -11.82
CA ARG A 190 11.03 9.87 -12.88
C ARG A 190 10.68 11.34 -13.01
N GLY A 191 9.80 11.86 -12.17
CA GLY A 191 9.50 13.27 -12.18
C GLY A 191 10.76 14.08 -11.92
N ASN A 192 11.41 14.58 -12.98
CA ASN A 192 12.48 15.56 -12.90
C ASN A 192 11.91 16.79 -12.23
N VAL A 193 12.13 16.88 -10.93
CA VAL A 193 12.11 18.15 -10.23
C VAL A 193 13.52 18.69 -10.40
N ASP A 194 13.64 19.87 -11.00
CA ASP A 194 14.90 20.57 -11.08
C ASP A 194 15.24 21.10 -9.69
N LEU A 195 15.75 20.21 -8.83
CA LEU A 195 16.28 20.59 -7.52
C LEU A 195 17.47 21.50 -7.74
N SER A 196 17.49 22.65 -7.06
CA SER A 196 18.67 23.50 -7.01
C SER A 196 19.88 22.72 -6.50
N PRO A 197 21.13 23.12 -6.82
CA PRO A 197 22.32 22.43 -6.32
C PRO A 197 22.31 22.26 -4.79
N ARG A 198 21.77 23.26 -4.08
CA ARG A 198 21.64 23.24 -2.63
C ARG A 198 20.61 22.23 -2.14
N GLU A 199 19.41 22.23 -2.72
CA GLU A 199 18.36 21.25 -2.38
C GLU A 199 18.79 19.81 -2.68
N ARG A 200 19.56 19.62 -3.75
CA ARG A 200 20.08 18.31 -4.16
C ARG A 200 21.04 17.74 -3.13
N GLU A 201 21.91 18.57 -2.56
CA GLU A 201 22.82 18.19 -1.47
C GLU A 201 22.04 17.68 -0.25
N ILE A 202 21.03 18.46 0.18
CA ILE A 202 20.14 18.11 1.32
C ILE A 202 19.43 16.78 1.04
N TYR A 203 18.92 16.62 -0.17
CA TYR A 203 18.23 15.42 -0.62
C TYR A 203 19.11 14.16 -0.51
N HIS A 204 20.30 14.19 -1.13
CA HIS A 204 21.23 13.05 -1.13
C HIS A 204 21.71 12.69 0.29
N GLU A 205 21.91 13.69 1.13
CA GLU A 205 22.42 13.46 2.48
C GLU A 205 21.36 12.89 3.42
N HIS A 206 20.17 13.52 3.46
CA HIS A 206 19.18 13.30 4.52
C HIS A 206 17.97 12.45 4.11
N PHE A 207 17.65 12.36 2.81
CA PHE A 207 16.37 11.83 2.34
C PHE A 207 16.51 10.63 1.39
N GLU A 208 17.49 10.65 0.47
CA GLU A 208 17.77 9.56 -0.45
C GLU A 208 18.05 8.21 0.25
N PRO A 209 18.85 8.14 1.34
CA PRO A 209 19.14 6.87 2.02
C PRO A 209 17.91 6.17 2.59
N TYR A 210 16.83 6.93 2.80
CA TYR A 210 15.58 6.42 3.38
C TYR A 210 14.50 6.18 2.32
N GLY A 211 14.83 6.32 1.04
CA GLY A 211 13.94 6.05 -0.08
C GLY A 211 12.88 7.11 -0.31
N VAL A 212 13.18 8.38 0.00
CA VAL A 212 12.35 9.52 -0.41
C VAL A 212 12.68 9.85 -1.87
N THR A 213 11.68 10.05 -2.72
CA THR A 213 11.92 10.46 -4.12
C THR A 213 12.10 11.99 -4.24
N PRO A 214 12.73 12.51 -5.30
CA PRO A 214 12.95 13.96 -5.46
C PRO A 214 11.65 14.79 -5.39
N LYS A 215 10.56 14.30 -5.99
CA LYS A 215 9.21 14.91 -5.88
C LYS A 215 8.65 14.92 -4.46
N GLN A 216 8.86 13.82 -3.74
CA GLN A 216 8.43 13.73 -2.35
C GLN A 216 9.23 14.70 -1.49
N PHE A 217 10.54 14.80 -1.74
CA PHE A 217 11.41 15.76 -1.08
C PHE A 217 10.98 17.20 -1.36
N GLU A 218 10.72 17.58 -2.62
CA GLU A 218 10.22 18.92 -2.96
C GLU A 218 8.96 19.27 -2.16
N LYS A 219 8.03 18.32 -2.04
CA LYS A 219 6.81 18.51 -1.25
C LYS A 219 7.10 18.72 0.23
N VAL A 220 7.97 17.89 0.82
CA VAL A 220 8.40 18.02 2.22
C VAL A 220 9.12 19.35 2.44
N PHE A 221 10.03 19.70 1.55
CA PHE A 221 10.83 20.92 1.62
C PHE A 221 9.96 22.17 1.48
N SER A 222 8.98 22.17 0.56
CA SER A 222 8.04 23.29 0.35
C SER A 222 7.14 23.59 1.56
N ALA A 223 6.89 22.58 2.41
CA ALA A 223 6.16 22.77 3.67
C ALA A 223 7.05 23.25 4.82
N GLY A 224 8.37 23.26 4.65
CA GLY A 224 9.34 23.67 5.65
C GLY A 224 9.72 25.14 5.53
N THR A 225 10.09 25.75 6.65
CA THR A 225 10.67 27.09 6.70
C THR A 225 12.15 27.00 7.03
N THR A 226 13.02 27.49 6.14
CA THR A 226 14.45 27.56 6.40
C THR A 226 14.77 28.73 7.34
N ARG A 227 15.60 28.47 8.35
CA ARG A 227 16.07 29.47 9.33
C ARG A 227 17.57 29.31 9.57
N ILE A 228 18.24 30.44 9.76
CA ILE A 228 19.66 30.49 10.11
C ILE A 228 19.77 30.97 11.55
N ILE A 229 20.45 30.17 12.38
CA ILE A 229 20.70 30.46 13.80
C ILE A 229 22.19 30.74 13.94
N LYS A 230 22.53 31.87 14.57
CA LYS A 230 23.93 32.24 14.83
C LYS A 230 24.56 31.35 15.89
N ALA A 231 25.89 31.24 15.88
CA ALA A 231 26.67 30.59 16.93
C ALA A 231 26.24 31.04 18.34
N GLY A 232 26.06 30.09 19.26
CA GLY A 232 25.55 30.31 20.61
C GLY A 232 24.02 30.41 20.72
N GLY A 233 23.29 30.47 19.59
CA GLY A 233 21.84 30.49 19.57
C GLY A 233 21.23 29.18 20.07
N VAL A 234 20.16 29.28 20.87
CA VAL A 234 19.45 28.11 21.40
C VAL A 234 18.39 27.65 20.41
N ILE A 235 18.48 26.40 19.96
CA ILE A 235 17.53 25.79 19.02
C ILE A 235 16.30 25.25 19.75
N GLN A 236 16.53 24.65 20.92
CA GLN A 236 15.51 24.07 21.78
C GLN A 236 16.01 24.04 23.22
N ARG A 237 15.19 24.44 24.19
CA ARG A 237 15.53 24.29 25.62
C ARG A 237 14.89 23.02 26.19
N GLU A 238 15.59 22.39 27.13
CA GLU A 238 15.00 21.35 27.96
C GLU A 238 13.76 21.89 28.69
N SER A 239 12.75 21.04 28.88
CA SER A 239 11.42 21.31 29.44
C SER A 239 10.50 22.23 28.63
N GLU A 240 10.97 22.81 27.52
CA GLU A 240 10.15 23.61 26.60
C GLU A 240 9.17 22.73 25.82
N LEU A 241 7.98 23.25 25.51
CA LEU A 241 6.99 22.53 24.69
C LEU A 241 7.44 22.48 23.23
N ILE A 242 7.64 21.27 22.70
CA ILE A 242 8.00 21.04 21.30
C ILE A 242 6.73 21.13 20.46
N LYS A 243 6.71 22.09 19.52
CA LYS A 243 5.61 22.32 18.57
C LYS A 243 5.99 22.09 17.11
N SER A 244 7.29 21.88 16.85
CA SER A 244 7.86 21.77 15.52
C SER A 244 8.94 20.70 15.47
N VAL A 245 9.08 20.08 14.30
CA VAL A 245 10.21 19.21 13.95
C VAL A 245 11.22 20.07 13.20
N LYS A 246 12.49 19.93 13.52
CA LYS A 246 13.58 20.68 12.90
C LYS A 246 14.60 19.70 12.31
N LEU A 247 15.13 20.02 11.14
CA LEU A 247 16.25 19.32 10.52
C LEU A 247 17.43 20.28 10.38
N ILE A 248 18.54 19.95 11.02
CA ILE A 248 19.80 20.67 10.91
C ILE A 248 20.46 20.23 9.60
N VAL A 249 20.48 21.14 8.63
CA VAL A 249 21.03 20.89 7.30
C VAL A 249 22.53 21.14 7.28
N ARG A 250 22.99 22.19 7.96
CA ARG A 250 24.40 22.58 7.99
C ARG A 250 24.75 23.17 9.34
N GLY A 251 25.98 22.88 9.78
CA GLY A 251 26.56 23.44 10.99
C GLY A 251 26.54 22.45 12.15
N ASN A 252 27.30 22.79 13.18
CA ASN A 252 27.47 21.93 14.32
C ASN A 252 26.57 22.36 15.47
N THR A 253 25.92 21.41 16.11
CA THR A 253 25.12 21.68 17.30
C THR A 253 25.63 20.86 18.48
N ARG A 254 25.35 21.35 19.67
CA ARG A 254 25.66 20.66 20.92
C ARG A 254 24.36 20.40 21.61
N ALA A 255 24.09 19.14 21.88
CA ALA A 255 22.97 18.77 22.74
C ALA A 255 23.46 18.40 24.14
N SER A 256 22.66 18.79 25.12
CA SER A 256 22.88 18.50 26.52
C SER A 256 21.61 17.87 27.09
N THR A 257 21.75 16.72 27.72
CA THR A 257 20.67 15.97 28.37
C THR A 257 21.11 15.68 29.78
N LEU A 258 20.33 16.10 30.79
CA LEU A 258 20.64 15.85 32.20
C LEU A 258 22.08 16.27 32.59
N GLY A 259 22.56 17.38 32.02
CA GLY A 259 23.90 17.89 32.28
C GLY A 259 25.04 17.18 31.54
N ARG A 260 24.76 16.22 30.63
CA ARG A 260 25.77 15.49 29.84
C ARG A 260 25.72 15.89 28.37
N HIS A 261 26.89 15.98 27.73
CA HIS A 261 26.95 16.28 26.30
C HIS A 261 26.69 15.07 25.42
N LEU A 262 25.84 15.30 24.43
CA LEU A 262 25.68 14.44 23.27
C LEU A 262 26.51 15.06 22.14
N THR A 263 27.62 14.40 21.80
CA THR A 263 28.62 14.87 20.83
C THR A 263 28.13 14.83 19.37
N ALA A 264 26.87 14.51 19.13
CA ALA A 264 26.38 14.13 17.81
C ALA A 264 25.01 14.70 17.47
N MET A 265 24.83 16.01 17.62
CA MET A 265 23.79 16.72 16.90
C MET A 265 24.44 17.67 15.89
N GLY A 266 23.99 17.68 14.65
CA GLY A 266 24.54 18.54 13.59
C GLY A 266 25.07 17.78 12.38
N SER A 267 24.70 18.29 11.20
CA SER A 267 25.18 17.84 9.90
C SER A 267 26.45 18.62 9.55
N LYS A 268 27.60 17.97 9.70
CA LYS A 268 28.88 18.45 9.17
C LYS A 268 29.39 17.38 8.24
N GLU A 269 29.85 17.80 7.06
CA GLU A 269 30.41 16.90 6.05
C GLU A 269 31.44 15.93 6.68
N GLY A 270 31.21 14.63 6.53
CA GLY A 270 32.03 13.55 7.09
C GLY A 270 31.61 13.03 8.48
N ASN A 271 30.71 13.70 9.21
CA ASN A 271 30.22 13.21 10.51
C ASN A 271 29.55 11.83 10.40
N ARG A 272 28.88 11.54 9.28
CA ARG A 272 28.33 10.20 8.97
C ARG A 272 29.36 9.08 9.01
N VAL A 273 30.63 9.37 8.71
CA VAL A 273 31.73 8.40 8.64
C VAL A 273 32.54 8.40 9.95
N VAL A 274 32.71 9.57 10.57
CA VAL A 274 33.57 9.75 11.75
C VAL A 274 32.87 9.35 13.05
N LYS A 275 31.54 9.51 13.14
CA LYS A 275 30.79 9.21 14.37
C LYS A 275 30.16 7.81 14.28
N PRO A 276 30.27 6.98 15.33
CA PRO A 276 29.71 5.62 15.33
C PRO A 276 28.19 5.58 15.19
N GLY A 277 27.47 6.63 15.60
CA GLY A 277 26.05 6.81 15.32
C GLY A 277 25.75 7.76 14.15
N GLY A 278 26.72 8.09 13.29
CA GLY A 278 26.57 8.92 12.09
C GLY A 278 26.02 10.35 12.30
N ASP A 279 25.44 10.94 11.25
CA ASP A 279 24.74 12.24 11.24
C ASP A 279 23.32 12.18 11.83
N SER A 280 23.03 11.12 12.59
CA SER A 280 21.70 10.83 13.14
C SER A 280 21.14 11.87 14.12
N GLY A 281 21.91 12.90 14.48
CA GLY A 281 21.40 14.03 15.26
C GLY A 281 21.00 15.26 14.46
N SER A 282 20.82 15.16 13.14
CA SER A 282 20.31 16.27 12.33
C SER A 282 18.84 16.58 12.65
N TRP A 283 18.02 15.56 12.92
CA TRP A 283 16.62 15.76 13.31
C TRP A 283 16.52 16.20 14.78
N VAL A 284 15.61 17.12 15.09
CA VAL A 284 15.28 17.59 16.44
C VAL A 284 13.76 17.66 16.58
N GLY A 285 13.22 17.15 17.68
CA GLY A 285 11.77 17.10 17.94
C GLY A 285 11.06 15.92 17.27
N GLU A 286 11.79 15.03 16.61
CA GLU A 286 11.24 13.88 15.89
C GLU A 286 10.54 12.88 16.81
N MET A 287 11.08 12.65 18.01
CA MET A 287 10.46 11.76 19.00
C MET A 287 9.10 12.28 19.47
N ALA A 288 9.02 13.59 19.74
CA ALA A 288 7.79 14.24 20.17
C ALA A 288 6.71 14.14 19.08
N PHE A 289 7.09 14.38 17.83
CA PHE A 289 6.18 14.27 16.69
C PHE A 289 5.73 12.82 16.44
N LEU A 290 6.63 11.84 16.40
CA LEU A 290 6.24 10.43 16.17
C LEU A 290 5.34 9.92 17.30
N THR A 291 5.61 10.33 18.53
CA THR A 291 4.75 9.98 19.67
C THR A 291 3.40 10.66 19.59
N SER A 292 3.32 11.93 19.15
CA SER A 292 2.03 12.62 18.99
C SER A 292 1.15 11.93 17.94
N VAL A 293 1.73 11.59 16.78
CA VAL A 293 1.02 10.90 15.70
C VAL A 293 0.54 9.51 16.14
N ASP A 294 1.35 8.76 16.89
CA ASP A 294 0.96 7.44 17.40
C ASP A 294 -0.14 7.51 18.46
N VAL A 295 -0.11 8.51 19.33
CA VAL A 295 -1.15 8.75 20.35
C VAL A 295 -2.46 9.11 19.65
N ASP A 296 -2.45 10.06 18.73
CA ASP A 296 -3.66 10.47 18.00
C ASP A 296 -4.27 9.29 17.24
N ARG A 297 -3.45 8.42 16.65
CA ARG A 297 -3.93 7.22 15.97
C ARG A 297 -4.53 6.17 16.91
N LYS A 298 -3.99 6.01 18.13
CA LYS A 298 -4.50 5.05 19.12
C LYS A 298 -5.77 5.52 19.81
N TYR A 299 -5.91 6.82 20.03
CA TYR A 299 -7.02 7.43 20.77
C TYR A 299 -8.03 8.17 19.88
N ALA A 300 -7.86 8.15 18.55
CA ALA A 300 -8.85 8.68 17.62
C ALA A 300 -10.23 8.05 17.90
N PRO A 301 -11.26 8.84 18.25
CA PRO A 301 -12.61 8.32 18.45
C PRO A 301 -13.08 7.66 17.15
N ASN A 302 -13.75 6.50 17.29
CA ASN A 302 -14.22 5.65 16.19
C ASN A 302 -15.09 6.38 15.14
N SER A 303 -15.54 7.62 15.37
CA SER A 303 -16.28 8.41 14.37
C SER A 303 -15.41 8.86 13.18
N LYS A 304 -14.15 9.23 13.38
CA LYS A 304 -13.25 9.66 12.27
C LYS A 304 -12.79 8.50 11.38
N ARG A 305 -12.79 7.27 11.90
CA ARG A 305 -12.38 6.07 11.16
C ARG A 305 -13.40 5.67 10.07
N SER A 306 -14.66 6.06 10.23
CA SER A 306 -15.71 5.83 9.23
C SER A 306 -15.72 6.85 8.10
N GLU A 307 -15.28 8.08 8.32
CA GLU A 307 -15.22 9.12 7.27
C GLU A 307 -14.04 8.91 6.31
N LEU A 308 -12.91 8.33 6.76
CA LEU A 308 -11.74 8.09 5.91
C LEU A 308 -12.00 7.06 4.77
N HIS A 309 -13.07 6.28 4.86
CA HIS A 309 -13.50 5.37 3.79
C HIS A 309 -14.73 5.85 3.01
N ALA A 310 -15.34 6.97 3.41
CA ALA A 310 -16.58 7.45 2.84
C ALA A 310 -16.57 8.98 2.72
N THR A 311 -15.73 9.55 1.86
CA THR A 311 -15.99 10.86 1.21
C THR A 311 -14.96 11.14 0.12
N ARG A 312 -15.20 10.55 -1.06
CA ARG A 312 -14.81 11.16 -2.34
C ARG A 312 -16.10 11.50 -3.08
N GLY A 313 -16.76 12.56 -2.62
CA GLY A 313 -18.01 13.02 -3.21
C GLY A 313 -18.70 14.06 -2.32
N SER A 314 -18.86 15.25 -2.87
CA SER A 314 -19.60 16.40 -2.35
C SER A 314 -19.03 17.15 -1.15
N ALA A 315 -18.50 18.33 -1.47
CA ALA A 315 -18.43 19.45 -0.57
C ALA A 315 -19.85 19.95 -0.27
N GLU A 316 -20.19 20.10 1.00
CA GLU A 316 -21.04 21.20 1.46
C GLU A 316 -20.83 21.47 2.95
N ARG A 317 -20.80 22.77 3.28
CA ARG A 317 -20.48 23.34 4.59
C ARG A 317 -21.47 22.90 5.65
N SER A 318 -20.96 22.58 6.84
CA SER A 318 -21.59 23.06 8.07
C SER A 318 -20.51 23.41 9.09
N ILE A 319 -20.48 24.69 9.45
CA ILE A 319 -19.70 25.24 10.55
C ILE A 319 -20.45 24.83 11.82
N VAL A 320 -19.94 23.83 12.53
CA VAL A 320 -20.31 23.57 13.91
C VAL A 320 -19.07 23.87 14.75
N LYS A 321 -19.04 25.09 15.31
CA LYS A 321 -18.21 25.41 16.47
C LYS A 321 -18.61 24.46 17.58
N SER A 322 -17.76 23.49 17.87
CA SER A 322 -17.81 22.77 19.14
C SER A 322 -16.76 23.43 20.04
N ASP A 323 -17.27 24.26 20.95
CA ASP A 323 -16.52 24.71 22.11
C ASP A 323 -16.26 23.48 22.99
N HIS A 324 -15.03 22.98 22.94
CA HIS A 324 -14.47 22.13 23.98
C HIS A 324 -13.19 22.78 24.49
N SER A 325 -13.39 23.72 25.41
CA SER A 325 -12.39 24.14 26.36
C SER A 325 -12.10 22.98 27.33
N THR A 326 -10.84 22.91 27.77
CA THR A 326 -10.30 22.01 28.82
C THR A 326 -9.97 20.57 28.41
N SER A 327 -9.02 20.43 27.48
CA SER A 327 -8.00 19.40 27.63
C SER A 327 -6.68 20.12 27.92
N ASP A 328 -6.09 19.88 29.08
CA ASP A 328 -4.73 20.30 29.41
C ASP A 328 -3.82 20.10 28.19
N GLU A 329 -3.03 21.13 27.85
CA GLU A 329 -1.98 21.06 26.83
C GLU A 329 -1.01 19.93 27.20
N LYS A 330 -1.30 18.69 26.78
CA LYS A 330 -0.35 17.57 26.75
C LYS A 330 0.65 17.80 25.61
N GLY A 331 1.34 18.94 25.65
CA GLY A 331 2.45 19.18 24.75
C GLY A 331 3.66 18.37 25.21
N PHE A 332 4.36 17.76 24.25
CA PHE A 332 5.60 17.04 24.53
C PHE A 332 6.66 18.05 24.97
N ARG A 333 7.26 17.82 26.14
CA ARG A 333 8.37 18.63 26.62
C ARG A 333 9.69 18.09 26.07
N ALA A 334 10.60 19.00 25.79
CA ALA A 334 11.95 18.67 25.36
C ALA A 334 12.76 18.03 26.49
N ASP A 335 13.32 16.85 26.26
CA ASP A 335 14.24 16.22 27.22
C ASP A 335 15.69 16.71 27.07
N THR A 336 15.96 17.52 26.04
CA THR A 336 17.33 17.92 25.68
C THR A 336 17.38 19.40 25.32
N THR A 337 18.41 20.10 25.80
CA THR A 337 18.76 21.44 25.33
C THR A 337 19.70 21.31 24.14
N VAL A 338 19.38 21.97 23.02
CA VAL A 338 20.18 21.98 21.79
C VAL A 338 20.62 23.40 21.50
N VAL A 339 21.94 23.62 21.40
CA VAL A 339 22.55 24.93 21.16
C VAL A 339 23.42 24.86 19.90
N ALA A 340 23.38 25.90 19.07
CA ALA A 340 24.25 26.05 17.92
C ALA A 340 25.68 26.36 18.36
N VAL A 341 26.66 25.56 17.92
CA VAL A 341 28.08 25.81 18.18
C VAL A 341 28.63 26.83 17.18
N ASP A 342 28.25 26.63 15.91
CA ASP A 342 28.58 27.52 14.79
C ASP A 342 27.28 28.11 14.21
N ASP A 343 27.38 28.88 13.12
CA ASP A 343 26.19 29.29 12.38
C ASP A 343 25.53 28.05 11.75
N VAL A 344 24.27 27.82 12.11
CA VAL A 344 23.50 26.62 11.78
C VAL A 344 22.33 26.98 10.87
N GLU A 345 22.22 26.27 9.77
CA GLU A 345 21.06 26.30 8.89
C GLU A 345 20.15 25.12 9.23
N LEU A 346 18.88 25.42 9.48
CA LEU A 346 17.87 24.41 9.76
C LEU A 346 16.60 24.62 8.94
N ILE A 347 15.88 23.53 8.71
CA ILE A 347 14.53 23.54 8.16
C ILE A 347 13.57 23.19 9.29
N GLU A 348 12.55 24.02 9.50
CA GLU A 348 11.57 23.84 10.55
C GLU A 348 10.19 23.55 9.94
N TRP A 349 9.51 22.52 10.47
CA TRP A 349 8.13 22.18 10.14
C TRP A 349 7.28 22.19 11.39
N SER A 350 6.09 22.81 11.33
CA SER A 350 5.12 22.60 12.40
C SER A 350 4.64 21.15 12.41
N PHE A 351 4.21 20.63 13.56
CA PHE A 351 3.66 19.27 13.63
C PHE A 351 2.49 19.06 12.66
N LYS A 352 1.63 20.08 12.51
CA LYS A 352 0.50 20.05 11.59
C LYS A 352 0.95 19.98 10.12
N ASP A 353 1.96 20.76 9.73
CA ASP A 353 2.45 20.75 8.35
C ASP A 353 3.12 19.42 8.01
N MET A 354 3.91 18.89 8.94
CA MET A 354 4.54 17.57 8.77
C MET A 354 3.50 16.45 8.69
N GLU A 355 2.46 16.49 9.52
CA GLU A 355 1.35 15.55 9.48
C GLU A 355 0.61 15.62 8.13
N MET A 356 0.24 16.81 7.65
CA MET A 356 -0.40 16.99 6.35
C MET A 356 0.45 16.44 5.20
N VAL A 357 1.77 16.64 5.25
CA VAL A 357 2.70 16.09 4.25
C VAL A 357 2.72 14.57 4.30
N MET A 358 2.77 13.98 5.50
CA MET A 358 2.78 12.53 5.68
C MET A 358 1.43 11.88 5.31
N GLU A 359 0.29 12.52 5.60
CA GLU A 359 -1.03 12.05 5.18
C GLU A 359 -1.20 12.03 3.66
N SER A 360 -0.45 12.88 2.95
CA SER A 360 -0.59 13.02 1.52
C SER A 360 -0.11 11.81 0.72
N SER A 361 0.78 10.98 1.27
CA SER A 361 1.23 9.73 0.65
C SER A 361 1.75 8.74 1.70
N ARG A 362 1.31 7.48 1.58
CA ARG A 362 1.78 6.38 2.44
C ARG A 362 3.29 6.14 2.31
N ASP A 363 3.84 6.36 1.11
CA ASP A 363 5.26 6.16 0.86
C ASP A 363 6.08 7.28 1.52
N ILE A 364 5.61 8.54 1.44
CA ILE A 364 6.22 9.67 2.16
C ILE A 364 6.20 9.40 3.66
N HIS A 365 5.05 9.01 4.20
CA HIS A 365 4.90 8.67 5.61
C HIS A 365 5.90 7.58 6.04
N ALA A 366 6.00 6.48 5.29
CA ALA A 366 6.91 5.39 5.60
C ALA A 366 8.39 5.80 5.49
N SER A 367 8.78 6.59 4.49
CA SER A 367 10.16 7.04 4.31
C SER A 367 10.59 8.06 5.36
N LEU A 368 9.73 9.05 5.69
CA LEU A 368 10.02 10.03 6.74
C LEU A 368 10.07 9.38 8.13
N THR A 369 9.15 8.46 8.42
CA THR A 369 9.17 7.70 9.69
C THR A 369 10.49 6.92 9.82
N ARG A 370 10.95 6.29 8.73
CA ARG A 370 12.25 5.59 8.71
C ARG A 370 13.42 6.54 8.96
N ALA A 371 13.44 7.70 8.29
CA ALA A 371 14.48 8.71 8.49
C ALA A 371 14.55 9.22 9.93
N MET A 372 13.40 9.57 10.51
CA MET A 372 13.28 10.03 11.90
C MET A 372 13.63 8.94 12.91
N THR A 373 13.20 7.70 12.67
CA THR A 373 13.53 6.57 13.55
C THR A 373 15.03 6.24 13.50
N ALA A 374 15.65 6.29 12.32
CA ALA A 374 17.10 6.11 12.19
C ALA A 374 17.88 7.23 12.91
N ALA A 375 17.37 8.45 12.90
CA ALA A 375 17.92 9.56 13.68
C ALA A 375 17.85 9.28 15.18
N ILE A 376 16.69 8.87 15.69
CA ILE A 376 16.50 8.46 17.10
C ILE A 376 17.50 7.35 17.48
N VAL A 377 17.60 6.29 16.68
CA VAL A 377 18.49 5.15 16.96
C VAL A 377 19.94 5.61 16.99
N GLY A 378 20.38 6.43 16.04
CA GLY A 378 21.76 6.91 16.04
C GLY A 378 22.07 7.86 17.20
N LYS A 379 21.11 8.67 17.67
CA LYS A 379 21.26 9.44 18.92
C LYS A 379 21.47 8.53 20.13
N VAL A 380 20.69 7.44 20.25
CA VAL A 380 20.85 6.47 21.33
C VAL A 380 22.21 5.78 21.27
N VAL A 381 22.65 5.35 20.08
CA VAL A 381 24.00 4.77 19.89
C VAL A 381 25.08 5.77 20.32
N ASN A 382 24.99 7.03 19.88
CA ASN A 382 25.94 8.07 20.27
C ASN A 382 25.94 8.35 21.78
N LEU A 383 24.77 8.26 22.43
CA LEU A 383 24.63 8.40 23.88
C LEU A 383 25.28 7.22 24.61
N ILE A 384 25.09 5.98 24.14
CA ILE A 384 25.74 4.79 24.73
C ILE A 384 27.25 4.87 24.58
N VAL A 385 27.74 5.27 23.40
CA VAL A 385 29.18 5.45 23.17
C VAL A 385 29.75 6.55 24.07
N SER A 386 29.04 7.67 24.24
CA SER A 386 29.52 8.76 25.10
C SER A 386 29.49 8.42 26.59
N GLN A 387 28.62 7.52 27.05
CA GLN A 387 28.61 7.05 28.44
C GLN A 387 29.89 6.33 28.87
N SER A 388 30.67 5.80 27.93
CA SER A 388 32.00 5.23 28.23
C SER A 388 33.05 6.28 28.61
N ALA A 389 32.78 7.57 28.36
CA ALA A 389 33.68 8.68 28.70
C ALA A 389 33.16 9.48 29.91
N THR A 390 34.00 9.68 30.92
CA THR A 390 33.65 10.42 32.15
C THR A 390 33.35 11.91 31.88
N PRO A 391 32.30 12.51 32.50
CA PRO A 391 31.94 13.91 32.27
C PRO A 391 32.99 14.88 32.86
N LYS A 392 33.44 15.85 32.06
CA LYS A 392 34.36 16.92 32.48
C LYS A 392 33.62 18.04 33.21
N LEU A 393 34.22 18.62 34.25
CA LEU A 393 33.60 19.64 35.12
C LEU A 393 33.20 20.95 34.40
N SER A 394 33.90 21.32 33.33
CA SER A 394 33.56 22.48 32.48
C SER A 394 32.17 22.39 31.84
N ILE A 395 31.67 21.17 31.64
CA ILE A 395 30.38 20.85 31.03
C ILE A 395 29.21 21.27 31.92
N TRP A 396 29.36 21.02 33.23
CA TRP A 396 28.34 21.33 34.20
C TRP A 396 28.14 22.85 34.35
N LEU A 397 29.24 23.61 34.31
CA LEU A 397 29.24 25.07 34.39
C LEU A 397 28.57 25.74 33.17
N ASP A 398 28.80 25.23 31.96
CA ASP A 398 28.15 25.75 30.74
C ASP A 398 26.63 25.54 30.76
N ASN A 399 26.17 24.36 31.22
CA ASN A 399 24.75 24.07 31.33
C ASN A 399 24.04 24.99 32.35
N TRP A 400 24.70 25.27 33.47
CA TRP A 400 24.14 26.19 34.47
C TRP A 400 23.98 27.63 33.94
N LYS A 401 24.90 28.08 33.07
CA LYS A 401 24.79 29.41 32.42
C LYS A 401 23.62 29.49 31.44
N ASN A 402 23.31 28.42 30.73
CA ASN A 402 22.26 28.41 29.69
C ASN A 402 20.88 27.98 30.22
N SER A 403 20.81 27.50 31.47
CA SER A 403 19.58 27.11 32.17
C SER A 403 18.85 28.28 32.84
N LYS A 404 19.50 29.44 32.99
CA LYS A 404 18.87 30.69 33.42
C LYS A 404 18.38 31.47 32.19
#